data_AF-A0A914YE12-F1
#
_entry.id   AF-A0A914YE12-F1
#
_cell.length_a   1.000
_cell.length_b   1.000
_cell.length_c   1.000
_cell.angle_alpha   90.00
_cell.angle_beta   90.00
_cell.angle_gamma   90.00
#
_symmetry.space_group_name_H-M   'P 1'
#
loop_
_entity.id
_entity.type
_entity.pdbx_description
1 polymer ?
#
loop_
_entity_poly.entity_id
_entity_poly.type
_entity_poly.pdbx_seq_one_letter_code
_entity_poly.pdbx_strand_id
1 'polypeptide(L)'
;MLQDLVRMVNNNGDFITIEDKNAIKTCANDFEVDVCEMRRNLGVLLKEVRSGKKEAYEIEVLRSVFMDNPKTSTEKINLFVESFKSLKGNIEFKKECQRTGVELINEIIQLADFKRLNQDREIYMLFCSFKNDRVSPKFTESFLLLLSMKKNMEHNVAAIVDTDIAPDIVKSELLPNGIRVVKYFNGRYLCSDCLEESRNMNSQCLTKCDQVNPYNFKEIKKAVSINFPCPKSIGYGKCSKDNKEWFCSHCRQPICYNFDGFFYCKCGRNYAHEFAYKCSDKMHGNEFAKYSSEILEDLIKSVKPLPEVNILVIGETGVGKSTFINALANYINYETAAEALQNDLINLIPTQFELTQKNCDGEITQKVIRIGKSENENFTEGQSATQKSKAYAFCHNQTYYRIIDTPGIGDSRGNEQDMQNVMDFLSCFKEIHGICILMKPNDSRITTSFEFCFKQLLVQFHRSAVENIVFCFTQTFGHGFKVSFANFDF
;
A
#
# COMPACT_ATOMS: atom_id res chain seq x y z
N MET A 1 -9.11 13.01 -45.45
CA MET A 1 -8.32 12.28 -44.43
C MET A 1 -7.70 13.24 -43.40
N LEU A 2 -6.57 13.89 -43.66
CA LEU A 2 -5.92 14.78 -42.68
C LEU A 2 -6.81 15.95 -42.23
N GLN A 3 -7.50 16.60 -43.17
CA GLN A 3 -8.44 17.69 -42.83
C GLN A 3 -9.61 17.22 -41.96
N ASP A 4 -10.08 15.98 -42.13
CA ASP A 4 -11.16 15.42 -41.31
C ASP A 4 -10.68 15.18 -39.87
N LEU A 5 -9.44 14.70 -39.72
CA LEU A 5 -8.75 14.57 -38.44
C LEU A 5 -8.57 15.93 -37.76
N VAL A 6 -8.10 16.95 -38.48
CA VAL A 6 -7.94 18.31 -37.94
C VAL A 6 -9.28 18.90 -37.49
N ARG A 7 -10.34 18.73 -38.30
CA ARG A 7 -11.71 19.14 -37.91
C ARG A 7 -12.19 18.43 -36.65
N MET A 8 -11.97 17.12 -36.56
CA MET A 8 -12.31 16.34 -35.37
C MET A 8 -11.57 16.86 -34.13
N VAL A 9 -10.27 17.17 -34.25
CA VAL A 9 -9.46 17.70 -33.16
C VAL A 9 -9.96 19.07 -32.71
N ASN A 10 -10.24 19.97 -33.65
CA ASN A 10 -10.70 21.33 -33.33
C ASN A 10 -12.07 21.32 -32.64
N ASN A 11 -12.95 20.38 -33.01
CA ASN A 11 -14.30 20.29 -32.44
C ASN A 11 -14.37 19.56 -31.09
N ASN A 12 -13.31 18.84 -30.70
CA ASN A 12 -13.33 17.95 -29.53
C ASN A 12 -12.06 18.11 -28.68
N GLY A 13 -11.53 19.34 -28.62
CA GLY A 13 -10.25 19.63 -27.97
C GLY A 13 -10.16 19.03 -26.56
N ASP A 14 -11.17 19.18 -25.74
CA ASP A 14 -11.13 18.77 -24.32
C ASP A 14 -11.02 17.24 -24.12
N PHE A 15 -11.21 16.45 -25.17
CA PHE A 15 -11.19 14.98 -25.11
C PHE A 15 -9.91 14.36 -25.67
N ILE A 16 -8.95 15.18 -26.09
CA ILE A 16 -7.75 14.77 -26.85
C ILE A 16 -6.50 15.31 -26.15
N THR A 17 -5.46 14.49 -26.05
CA THR A 17 -4.19 14.88 -25.42
C THR A 17 -3.53 16.04 -26.18
N ILE A 18 -2.72 16.84 -25.48
CA ILE A 18 -1.97 17.94 -26.11
C ILE A 18 -0.99 17.39 -27.15
N GLU A 19 -0.36 16.26 -26.87
CA GLU A 19 0.56 15.59 -27.80
C GLU A 19 -0.14 15.18 -29.10
N ASP A 20 -1.30 14.52 -29.00
CA ASP A 20 -2.07 14.08 -30.18
C ASP A 20 -2.56 15.28 -31.00
N LYS A 21 -3.03 16.35 -30.33
CA LYS A 21 -3.42 17.62 -30.98
C LYS A 21 -2.25 18.19 -31.79
N ASN A 22 -1.07 18.26 -31.19
CA ASN A 22 0.11 18.82 -31.82
C ASN A 22 0.59 17.94 -32.97
N ALA A 23 0.64 16.62 -32.78
CA ALA A 23 1.02 15.67 -33.83
C ALA A 23 0.14 15.78 -35.07
N ILE A 24 -1.19 15.85 -34.89
CA ILE A 24 -2.15 15.97 -36.00
C ILE A 24 -2.01 17.32 -36.71
N LYS A 25 -1.91 18.43 -35.95
CA LYS A 25 -1.75 19.78 -36.53
C LYS A 25 -0.43 19.92 -37.28
N THR A 26 0.67 19.43 -36.73
CA THR A 26 1.99 19.46 -37.38
C THR A 26 1.99 18.64 -38.66
N CYS A 27 1.47 17.40 -38.63
CA CYS A 27 1.40 16.56 -39.83
C CYS A 27 0.56 17.21 -40.94
N ALA A 28 -0.58 17.81 -40.60
CA ALA A 28 -1.41 18.52 -41.57
C ALA A 28 -0.72 19.76 -42.15
N ASN A 29 -0.04 20.55 -41.31
CA ASN A 29 0.69 21.74 -41.76
C ASN A 29 1.88 21.38 -42.66
N ASP A 30 2.68 20.38 -42.28
CA ASP A 30 3.81 19.90 -43.08
C ASP A 30 3.35 19.40 -44.45
N PHE A 31 2.24 18.67 -44.50
CA PHE A 31 1.63 18.24 -45.75
C PHE A 31 1.20 19.43 -46.64
N GLU A 32 0.56 20.44 -46.06
CA GLU A 32 0.15 21.64 -46.80
C GLU A 32 1.34 22.45 -47.33
N VAL A 33 2.42 22.57 -46.55
CA VAL A 33 3.66 23.22 -46.98
C VAL A 33 4.27 22.51 -48.18
N ASP A 34 4.43 21.20 -48.11
CA ASP A 34 5.03 20.41 -49.19
C ASP A 34 4.18 20.42 -50.47
N VAL A 35 2.84 20.40 -50.33
CA VAL A 35 1.92 20.57 -51.48
C VAL A 35 2.06 21.94 -52.11
N CYS A 36 2.19 23.00 -51.30
CA CYS A 36 2.38 24.36 -51.81
C CYS A 36 3.72 24.50 -52.55
N GLU A 37 4.79 23.94 -52.00
CA GLU A 37 6.10 23.92 -52.64
C GLU A 37 6.07 23.16 -53.96
N MET A 38 5.45 21.97 -53.97
CA MET A 38 5.27 21.17 -55.19
C MET A 38 4.50 21.94 -56.27
N ARG A 39 3.40 22.62 -55.92
CA ARG A 39 2.63 23.45 -56.85
C ARG A 39 3.46 24.60 -57.41
N ARG A 40 4.27 25.24 -56.57
CA ARG A 40 5.16 26.33 -57.00
C ARG A 40 6.21 25.83 -57.98
N ASN A 41 6.87 24.73 -57.64
CA ASN A 41 7.91 24.11 -58.47
C ASN A 41 7.32 23.61 -59.79
N LEU A 42 6.13 23.02 -59.77
CA LEU A 42 5.40 22.61 -60.98
C LEU A 42 5.06 23.83 -61.85
N GLY A 43 4.59 24.92 -61.25
CA GLY A 43 4.25 26.15 -61.97
C GLY A 43 5.45 26.78 -62.68
N VAL A 44 6.64 26.74 -62.07
CA VAL A 44 7.89 27.18 -62.69
C VAL A 44 8.28 26.23 -63.82
N LEU A 45 8.30 24.92 -63.55
CA LEU A 45 8.70 23.90 -64.50
C LEU A 45 7.82 23.88 -65.76
N LEU A 46 6.51 24.04 -65.61
CA LEU A 46 5.57 24.11 -66.74
C LEU A 46 5.87 25.30 -67.68
N LYS A 47 6.31 26.45 -67.14
CA LYS A 47 6.71 27.60 -67.97
C LYS A 47 7.99 27.29 -68.74
N GLU A 48 8.96 26.66 -68.09
CA GLU A 48 10.25 26.30 -68.68
C GLU A 48 10.08 25.27 -69.81
N VAL A 49 9.31 24.20 -69.56
CA VAL A 49 8.99 23.16 -70.55
C VAL A 49 8.26 23.76 -71.76
N ARG A 50 7.24 24.60 -71.54
CA ARG A 50 6.51 25.27 -72.65
C ARG A 50 7.38 26.22 -73.48
N SER A 51 8.40 26.81 -72.87
CA SER A 51 9.36 27.68 -73.56
C SER A 51 10.50 26.94 -74.28
N GLY A 52 10.51 25.60 -74.21
CA GLY A 52 11.58 24.76 -74.78
C GLY A 52 12.89 24.79 -74.00
N LYS A 53 12.90 25.33 -72.77
CA LYS A 53 14.10 25.40 -71.92
C LYS A 53 14.37 24.12 -71.14
N LYS A 54 13.36 23.27 -70.99
CA LYS A 54 13.39 22.02 -70.23
C LYS A 54 12.57 20.94 -70.92
N GLU A 55 12.86 19.69 -70.58
CA GLU A 55 12.23 18.53 -71.19
C GLU A 55 11.00 18.07 -70.40
N ALA A 56 10.04 17.46 -71.10
CA ALA A 56 8.78 17.03 -70.49
C ALA A 56 8.97 15.98 -69.38
N TYR A 57 10.02 15.14 -69.47
CA TYR A 57 10.28 14.09 -68.47
C TYR A 57 10.63 14.66 -67.08
N GLU A 58 11.10 15.90 -66.98
CA GLU A 58 11.41 16.54 -65.70
C GLU A 58 10.18 16.73 -64.82
N ILE A 59 8.98 16.80 -65.41
CA ILE A 59 7.71 16.82 -64.67
C ILE A 59 7.49 15.49 -63.94
N GLU A 60 7.85 14.37 -64.58
CA GLU A 60 7.75 13.05 -63.97
C GLU A 60 8.75 12.87 -62.82
N VAL A 61 9.94 13.47 -62.94
CA VAL A 61 10.93 13.52 -61.84
C VAL A 61 10.40 14.33 -60.66
N LEU A 62 9.79 15.50 -60.89
CA LEU A 62 9.18 16.28 -59.82
C LEU A 62 8.05 15.50 -59.12
N ARG A 63 7.26 14.75 -59.91
CA ARG A 63 6.21 13.87 -59.38
C ARG A 63 6.81 12.75 -58.53
N SER A 64 7.86 12.06 -58.98
CA SER A 64 8.48 10.98 -58.21
C SER A 64 9.06 11.50 -56.90
N VAL A 65 9.77 12.64 -56.93
CA VAL A 65 10.31 13.29 -55.71
C VAL A 65 9.21 13.62 -54.70
N PHE A 66 8.05 14.09 -55.17
CA PHE A 66 6.91 14.37 -54.29
C PHE A 66 6.25 13.09 -53.73
N MET A 67 6.18 12.02 -54.53
CA MET A 67 5.61 10.74 -54.10
C MET A 67 6.53 10.00 -53.11
N ASP A 68 7.84 10.11 -53.29
CA ASP A 68 8.87 9.50 -52.44
C ASP A 68 9.14 10.32 -51.17
N ASN A 69 8.62 11.55 -51.08
CA ASN A 69 8.79 12.38 -49.90
C ASN A 69 8.10 11.73 -48.68
N PRO A 70 8.85 11.46 -47.59
CA PRO A 70 8.33 10.90 -46.34
C PRO A 70 7.10 11.59 -45.74
N LYS A 71 6.90 12.88 -46.01
CA LYS A 71 5.84 13.68 -45.41
C LYS A 71 4.55 13.66 -46.21
N THR A 72 4.61 13.30 -47.49
CA THR A 72 3.50 13.37 -48.44
C THR A 72 3.11 12.02 -49.04
N SER A 73 3.90 10.97 -48.80
CA SER A 73 3.60 9.64 -49.34
C SER A 73 2.28 9.10 -48.79
N THR A 74 1.46 8.55 -49.70
CA THR A 74 0.12 8.03 -49.38
C THR A 74 0.17 6.96 -48.30
N GLU A 75 1.17 6.07 -48.34
CA GLU A 75 1.35 4.99 -47.37
C GLU A 75 1.57 5.53 -45.95
N LYS A 76 2.45 6.53 -45.78
CA LYS A 76 2.74 7.12 -44.48
C LYS A 76 1.57 7.91 -43.91
N ILE A 77 0.84 8.64 -44.75
CA ILE A 77 -0.37 9.34 -44.32
C ILE A 77 -1.43 8.32 -43.89
N ASN A 78 -1.61 7.23 -44.62
CA ASN A 78 -2.55 6.18 -44.24
C ASN A 78 -2.19 5.54 -42.91
N LEU A 79 -0.90 5.20 -42.69
CA LEU A 79 -0.41 4.67 -41.42
C LEU A 79 -0.61 5.69 -40.28
N PHE A 80 -0.34 6.96 -40.53
CA PHE A 80 -0.56 8.03 -39.55
C PHE A 80 -2.05 8.12 -39.17
N VAL A 81 -2.95 8.16 -40.16
CA VAL A 81 -4.40 8.22 -39.92
C VAL A 81 -4.92 6.97 -39.22
N GLU A 82 -4.46 5.78 -39.60
CA GLU A 82 -4.83 4.52 -38.94
C GLU A 82 -4.40 4.50 -37.46
N SER A 83 -3.28 5.15 -37.10
CA SER A 83 -2.87 5.24 -35.69
C SER A 83 -3.87 6.00 -34.81
N PHE A 84 -4.72 6.86 -35.40
CA PHE A 84 -5.79 7.60 -34.72
C PHE A 84 -7.20 7.02 -34.93
N LYS A 85 -7.33 5.80 -35.49
CA LYS A 85 -8.64 5.21 -35.79
C LYS A 85 -9.55 5.02 -34.57
N SER A 86 -8.96 4.69 -33.42
CA SER A 86 -9.69 4.53 -32.15
C SER A 86 -10.14 5.86 -31.53
N LEU A 87 -9.57 6.99 -31.96
CA LEU A 87 -9.79 8.31 -31.37
C LEU A 87 -11.26 8.74 -31.44
N LYS A 88 -11.91 8.51 -32.58
CA LYS A 88 -13.34 8.83 -32.75
C LYS A 88 -14.21 8.06 -31.75
N GLY A 89 -13.98 6.77 -31.60
CA GLY A 89 -14.70 5.94 -30.64
C GLY A 89 -14.46 6.36 -29.19
N ASN A 90 -13.24 6.81 -28.87
CA ASN A 90 -12.89 7.30 -27.53
C ASN A 90 -13.62 8.61 -27.22
N ILE A 91 -13.70 9.53 -28.19
CA ILE A 91 -14.47 10.78 -28.07
C ILE A 91 -15.96 10.49 -27.84
N GLU A 92 -16.55 9.58 -28.62
CA GLU A 92 -17.97 9.22 -28.48
C GLU A 92 -18.27 8.62 -27.10
N PHE A 93 -17.40 7.75 -26.58
CA PHE A 93 -17.55 7.19 -25.25
C PHE A 93 -17.39 8.22 -24.14
N LYS A 94 -16.45 9.15 -24.27
CA LYS A 94 -16.28 10.26 -23.32
C LYS A 94 -17.55 11.11 -23.23
N LYS A 95 -18.16 11.42 -24.37
CA LYS A 95 -19.46 12.11 -24.42
C LYS A 95 -20.57 11.30 -23.74
N GLU A 96 -20.57 9.97 -23.92
CA GLU A 96 -21.56 9.10 -23.27
C GLU A 96 -21.39 9.03 -21.75
N CYS A 97 -20.15 9.03 -21.25
CA CYS A 97 -19.88 9.12 -19.81
C CYS A 97 -20.49 10.38 -19.21
N GLN A 98 -20.31 11.53 -19.87
CA GLN A 98 -20.93 12.78 -19.43
C GLN A 98 -22.46 12.71 -19.42
N ARG A 99 -23.09 12.10 -20.45
CA ARG A 99 -24.55 11.90 -20.49
C ARG A 99 -25.07 11.01 -19.38
N THR A 100 -24.29 10.01 -18.98
CA THR A 100 -24.62 9.13 -17.85
C THR A 100 -24.30 9.76 -16.49
N GLY A 101 -23.86 11.03 -16.47
CA GLY A 101 -23.52 11.80 -15.27
C GLY A 101 -22.18 11.42 -14.65
N VAL A 102 -21.33 10.70 -15.37
CA VAL A 102 -19.94 10.42 -14.95
C VAL A 102 -19.06 11.56 -15.44
N GLU A 103 -18.42 12.26 -14.50
CA GLU A 103 -17.58 13.41 -14.83
C GLU A 103 -16.23 12.97 -15.41
N LEU A 104 -15.73 13.69 -16.41
CA LEU A 104 -14.41 13.43 -16.98
C LEU A 104 -13.42 14.44 -16.43
N ILE A 105 -12.38 13.93 -15.79
CA ILE A 105 -11.32 14.73 -15.17
C ILE A 105 -10.07 14.64 -16.03
N ASN A 106 -9.62 15.79 -16.51
CA ASN A 106 -8.53 15.93 -17.47
C ASN A 106 -7.32 16.70 -16.93
N GLU A 107 -7.45 17.36 -15.78
CA GLU A 107 -6.40 18.19 -15.18
C GLU A 107 -6.39 18.07 -13.66
N ILE A 108 -5.23 18.29 -13.03
CA ILE A 108 -5.07 18.23 -11.56
C ILE A 108 -5.98 19.24 -10.87
N ILE A 109 -6.10 20.46 -11.41
CA ILE A 109 -6.94 21.51 -10.85
C ILE A 109 -8.41 21.08 -10.86
N GLN A 110 -8.85 20.48 -11.98
CA GLN A 110 -10.21 19.95 -12.10
C GLN A 110 -10.48 18.84 -11.08
N LEU A 111 -9.51 17.96 -10.84
CA LEU A 111 -9.65 16.93 -9.80
C LEU A 111 -9.80 17.54 -8.40
N ALA A 112 -8.98 18.54 -8.08
CA ALA A 112 -9.03 19.23 -6.79
C ALA A 112 -10.38 19.94 -6.59
N ASP A 113 -10.86 20.63 -7.61
CA ASP A 113 -12.17 21.30 -7.60
C ASP A 113 -13.31 20.28 -7.48
N PHE A 114 -13.26 19.18 -8.22
CA PHE A 114 -14.24 18.09 -8.16
C PHE A 114 -14.32 17.46 -6.76
N LYS A 115 -13.15 17.19 -6.13
CA LYS A 115 -13.09 16.69 -4.74
C LYS A 115 -13.66 17.71 -3.77
N ARG A 116 -13.33 19.00 -3.91
CA ARG A 116 -13.82 20.09 -3.04
C ARG A 116 -15.33 20.27 -3.13
N LEU A 117 -15.90 20.25 -4.34
CA LEU A 117 -17.34 20.40 -4.57
C LEU A 117 -18.16 19.22 -4.01
N ASN A 118 -17.53 18.06 -3.81
CA ASN A 118 -18.18 16.84 -3.37
C ASN A 118 -17.64 16.33 -2.02
N GLN A 119 -17.17 17.22 -1.15
CA GLN A 119 -16.51 16.86 0.11
C GLN A 119 -17.39 16.00 1.05
N ASP A 120 -18.69 16.23 1.05
CA ASP A 120 -19.68 15.52 1.88
C ASP A 120 -20.26 14.26 1.20
N ARG A 121 -19.72 13.86 0.05
CA ARG A 121 -20.24 12.77 -0.78
C ARG A 121 -19.19 11.70 -1.01
N GLU A 122 -19.63 10.45 -1.18
CA GLU A 122 -18.73 9.38 -1.59
C GLU A 122 -18.40 9.52 -3.08
N ILE A 123 -17.12 9.66 -3.39
CA ILE A 123 -16.60 9.84 -4.74
C ILE A 123 -15.97 8.53 -5.21
N TYR A 124 -16.43 8.04 -6.36
CA TYR A 124 -15.86 6.89 -7.05
C TYR A 124 -15.16 7.36 -8.32
N MET A 125 -13.88 7.01 -8.49
CA MET A 125 -13.11 7.45 -9.65
C MET A 125 -12.47 6.25 -10.35
N LEU A 126 -12.71 6.11 -11.66
CA LEU A 126 -12.04 5.12 -12.49
C LEU A 126 -10.82 5.77 -13.15
N PHE A 127 -9.63 5.27 -12.84
CA PHE A 127 -8.40 5.64 -13.52
C PHE A 127 -8.09 4.61 -14.60
N CYS A 128 -7.87 5.05 -15.85
CA CYS A 128 -7.55 4.18 -16.97
C CYS A 128 -6.91 4.94 -18.15
N SER A 129 -6.16 4.23 -18.98
CA SER A 129 -5.66 4.71 -20.28
C SER A 129 -6.68 4.38 -21.37
N PHE A 130 -7.25 5.40 -22.02
CA PHE A 130 -8.18 5.20 -23.11
C PHE A 130 -7.54 4.60 -24.38
N LYS A 131 -6.23 4.82 -24.56
CA LYS A 131 -5.45 4.24 -25.66
C LYS A 131 -5.23 2.75 -25.46
N ASN A 132 -4.89 2.31 -24.24
CA ASN A 132 -4.42 0.95 -23.98
C ASN A 132 -5.46 0.04 -23.31
N ASP A 133 -6.30 0.58 -22.44
CA ASP A 133 -7.10 -0.24 -21.51
C ASP A 133 -8.51 -0.54 -21.99
N ARG A 134 -9.04 0.26 -22.92
CA ARG A 134 -10.47 0.29 -23.26
C ARG A 134 -11.01 -1.04 -23.80
N VAL A 135 -10.16 -1.86 -24.41
CA VAL A 135 -10.51 -3.18 -24.94
C VAL A 135 -10.38 -4.31 -23.92
N SER A 136 -9.89 -4.01 -22.71
CA SER A 136 -9.64 -5.03 -21.70
C SER A 136 -10.93 -5.46 -20.96
N PRO A 137 -11.04 -6.75 -20.55
CA PRO A 137 -12.11 -7.20 -19.67
C PRO A 137 -12.14 -6.43 -18.34
N LYS A 138 -10.95 -6.12 -17.78
CA LYS A 138 -10.81 -5.38 -16.52
C LYS A 138 -11.41 -3.97 -16.61
N PHE A 139 -11.24 -3.27 -17.74
CA PHE A 139 -11.90 -1.98 -17.98
C PHE A 139 -13.42 -2.12 -17.94
N THR A 140 -13.96 -3.11 -18.65
CA THR A 140 -15.41 -3.34 -18.72
C THR A 140 -16.01 -3.59 -17.34
N GLU A 141 -15.39 -4.47 -16.54
CA GLU A 141 -15.82 -4.74 -15.17
C GLU A 141 -15.72 -3.51 -14.26
N SER A 142 -14.60 -2.77 -14.35
CA SER A 142 -14.38 -1.55 -13.57
C SER A 142 -15.41 -0.47 -13.89
N PHE A 143 -15.76 -0.31 -15.16
CA PHE A 143 -16.75 0.65 -15.62
C PHE A 143 -18.18 0.25 -15.19
N LEU A 144 -18.53 -1.04 -15.29
CA LEU A 144 -19.82 -1.53 -14.78
C LEU A 144 -19.92 -1.35 -13.26
N LEU A 145 -18.84 -1.60 -12.52
CA LEU A 145 -18.77 -1.33 -11.09
C LEU A 145 -19.03 0.15 -10.80
N LEU A 146 -18.32 1.06 -11.47
CA LEU A 146 -18.51 2.50 -11.35
C LEU A 146 -19.98 2.92 -11.57
N LEU A 147 -20.61 2.41 -12.64
CA LEU A 147 -22.01 2.69 -12.95
C LEU A 147 -22.98 2.15 -11.90
N SER A 148 -22.73 0.96 -11.36
CA SER A 148 -23.56 0.38 -10.29
C SER A 148 -23.46 1.18 -8.99
N MET A 149 -22.25 1.63 -8.62
CA MET A 149 -22.02 2.47 -7.44
C MET A 149 -22.72 3.83 -7.57
N LYS A 150 -22.76 4.39 -8.78
CA LYS A 150 -23.52 5.62 -9.08
C LYS A 150 -25.03 5.41 -8.98
N LYS A 151 -25.56 4.29 -9.49
CA LYS A 151 -27.01 4.02 -9.54
C LYS A 151 -27.61 3.66 -8.19
N ASN A 152 -26.84 3.00 -7.32
CA ASN A 152 -27.38 2.42 -6.09
C ASN A 152 -27.59 3.44 -4.94
N MET A 153 -27.04 4.66 -5.04
CA MET A 153 -27.09 5.64 -3.94
C MET A 153 -27.18 7.08 -4.51
N GLU A 154 -28.24 7.83 -4.18
CA GLU A 154 -28.43 9.22 -4.63
C GLU A 154 -27.25 10.15 -4.24
N HIS A 155 -26.52 9.82 -3.19
CA HIS A 155 -25.41 10.62 -2.68
C HIS A 155 -24.05 10.34 -3.34
N ASN A 156 -23.92 9.30 -4.18
CA ASN A 156 -22.64 8.94 -4.78
C ASN A 156 -22.31 9.77 -6.03
N VAL A 157 -21.03 10.10 -6.20
CA VAL A 157 -20.50 10.80 -7.38
C VAL A 157 -19.52 9.90 -8.09
N ALA A 158 -19.52 9.94 -9.42
CA ALA A 158 -18.65 9.12 -10.24
C ALA A 158 -17.88 10.00 -11.21
N ALA A 159 -16.58 9.72 -11.36
CA ALA A 159 -15.74 10.33 -12.37
C ALA A 159 -14.81 9.30 -13.03
N ILE A 160 -14.29 9.67 -14.19
CA ILE A 160 -13.24 8.95 -14.91
C ILE A 160 -12.06 9.90 -15.08
N VAL A 161 -10.87 9.40 -14.76
CA VAL A 161 -9.60 10.07 -14.99
C VAL A 161 -8.91 9.34 -16.14
N ASP A 162 -8.82 9.99 -17.30
CA ASP A 162 -8.06 9.46 -18.43
C ASP A 162 -6.57 9.74 -18.21
N THR A 163 -5.81 8.70 -17.90
CA THR A 163 -4.38 8.82 -17.59
C THR A 163 -3.55 9.21 -18.81
N ASP A 164 -4.09 9.08 -20.03
CA ASP A 164 -3.42 9.56 -21.24
C ASP A 164 -3.48 11.09 -21.36
N ILE A 165 -4.53 11.71 -20.82
CA ILE A 165 -4.71 13.18 -20.80
C ILE A 165 -4.05 13.79 -19.56
N ALA A 166 -4.22 13.14 -18.41
CA ALA A 166 -3.82 13.66 -17.11
C ALA A 166 -2.79 12.77 -16.39
N PRO A 167 -1.61 12.50 -17.00
CA PRO A 167 -0.63 11.55 -16.45
C PRO A 167 -0.07 12.00 -15.09
N ASP A 168 -0.02 13.32 -14.84
CA ASP A 168 0.53 13.87 -13.60
C ASP A 168 -0.40 13.69 -12.39
N ILE A 169 -1.70 13.47 -12.62
CA ILE A 169 -2.65 13.19 -11.53
C ILE A 169 -2.22 11.94 -10.77
N VAL A 170 -1.93 10.84 -11.48
CA VAL A 170 -1.57 9.55 -10.85
C VAL A 170 -0.33 9.70 -9.96
N LYS A 171 0.67 10.45 -10.44
CA LYS A 171 1.90 10.75 -9.68
C LYS A 171 1.61 11.60 -8.45
N SER A 172 0.80 12.64 -8.59
CA SER A 172 0.47 13.57 -7.48
C SER A 172 -0.32 12.91 -6.36
N GLU A 173 -1.20 11.97 -6.70
CA GLU A 173 -2.05 11.24 -5.75
C GLU A 173 -1.34 10.01 -5.15
N LEU A 174 -0.09 9.73 -5.56
CA LEU A 174 0.68 8.55 -5.15
C LEU A 174 -0.06 7.22 -5.40
N LEU A 175 -0.89 7.16 -6.44
CA LEU A 175 -1.66 5.96 -6.80
C LEU A 175 -0.81 5.02 -7.67
N PRO A 176 -0.96 3.68 -7.53
CA PRO A 176 -0.27 2.75 -8.41
C PRO A 176 -0.73 2.86 -9.87
N ASN A 177 0.06 2.36 -10.83
CA ASN A 177 -0.24 2.41 -12.27
C ASN A 177 -1.21 1.31 -12.73
N GLY A 178 -2.12 1.63 -13.67
CA GLY A 178 -3.08 0.71 -14.29
C GLY A 178 -4.55 0.95 -13.91
N ILE A 179 -5.47 0.17 -14.51
CA ILE A 179 -6.93 0.31 -14.33
C ILE A 179 -7.34 0.05 -12.87
N ARG A 180 -8.09 0.98 -12.27
CA ARG A 180 -8.66 0.82 -10.92
C ARG A 180 -9.86 1.72 -10.68
N VAL A 181 -10.74 1.31 -9.77
CA VAL A 181 -11.80 2.17 -9.23
C VAL A 181 -11.41 2.54 -7.80
N VAL A 182 -11.16 3.82 -7.51
CA VAL A 182 -10.87 4.28 -6.14
C VAL A 182 -12.13 4.83 -5.48
N LYS A 183 -12.21 4.70 -4.15
CA LYS A 183 -13.22 5.35 -3.32
C LYS A 183 -12.57 6.46 -2.50
N TYR A 184 -13.14 7.65 -2.56
CA TYR A 184 -12.65 8.84 -1.85
C TYR A 184 -13.78 9.49 -1.05
N PHE A 185 -13.49 9.93 0.16
CA PHE A 185 -14.44 10.61 1.02
C PHE A 185 -13.72 11.52 2.02
N ASN A 186 -14.19 12.76 2.14
CA ASN A 186 -13.72 13.73 3.13
C ASN A 186 -12.18 13.83 3.26
N GLY A 187 -11.50 14.17 2.16
CA GLY A 187 -10.04 14.40 2.19
C GLY A 187 -9.19 13.17 1.94
N ARG A 188 -9.73 11.94 2.04
CA ARG A 188 -8.94 10.70 2.04
C ARG A 188 -9.46 9.64 1.08
N TYR A 189 -8.54 8.79 0.61
CA TYR A 189 -8.88 7.56 -0.09
C TYR A 189 -9.30 6.50 0.91
N LEU A 190 -10.53 5.98 0.76
CA LEU A 190 -11.05 4.88 1.57
C LEU A 190 -10.73 3.52 0.95
N CYS A 191 -10.57 3.47 -0.37
CA CYS A 191 -10.20 2.27 -1.11
C CYS A 191 -9.38 2.65 -2.35
N SER A 192 -8.27 1.94 -2.56
CA SER A 192 -7.33 2.12 -3.69
C SER A 192 -7.66 1.28 -4.94
N ASP A 193 -8.46 0.21 -4.80
CA ASP A 193 -9.04 -0.54 -5.92
C ASP A 193 -10.29 -1.31 -5.47
N CYS A 194 -11.47 -0.71 -5.66
CA CYS A 194 -12.77 -1.25 -5.26
C CYS A 194 -13.12 -2.52 -6.03
N LEU A 195 -12.60 -2.70 -7.24
CA LEU A 195 -12.86 -3.90 -8.04
C LEU A 195 -12.07 -5.07 -7.46
N GLU A 196 -10.78 -4.88 -7.20
CA GLU A 196 -9.96 -5.93 -6.57
C GLU A 196 -10.42 -6.21 -5.14
N GLU A 197 -10.80 -5.19 -4.36
CA GLU A 197 -11.38 -5.40 -3.03
C GLU A 197 -12.69 -6.18 -3.11
N SER A 198 -13.58 -5.85 -4.06
CA SER A 198 -14.82 -6.61 -4.26
C SER A 198 -14.56 -8.04 -4.72
N ARG A 199 -13.58 -8.26 -5.60
CA ARG A 199 -13.17 -9.60 -6.04
C ARG A 199 -12.61 -10.41 -4.87
N ASN A 200 -11.76 -9.80 -4.04
CA ASN A 200 -11.22 -10.41 -2.84
C ASN A 200 -12.34 -10.76 -1.85
N MET A 201 -13.28 -9.84 -1.60
CA MET A 201 -14.45 -10.12 -0.74
C MET A 201 -15.37 -11.22 -1.29
N ASN A 202 -15.45 -11.37 -2.61
CA ASN A 202 -16.23 -12.41 -3.28
C ASN A 202 -15.48 -13.74 -3.39
N SER A 203 -14.15 -13.75 -3.30
CA SER A 203 -13.31 -14.94 -3.29
C SER A 203 -13.04 -15.48 -1.88
N GLN A 204 -13.51 -14.79 -0.84
CA GLN A 204 -13.42 -15.26 0.55
C GLN A 204 -14.31 -16.47 0.81
N CYS A 205 -13.76 -17.44 1.53
CA CYS A 205 -14.54 -18.52 2.11
C CYS A 205 -15.27 -18.00 3.37
N LEU A 206 -16.58 -18.19 3.44
CA LEU A 206 -17.43 -17.58 4.45
C LEU A 206 -17.91 -18.59 5.48
N THR A 207 -18.17 -18.10 6.68
CA THR A 207 -18.84 -18.86 7.74
C THR A 207 -20.10 -18.15 8.20
N LYS A 208 -21.08 -18.93 8.63
CA LYS A 208 -22.32 -18.43 9.23
C LYS A 208 -22.57 -19.16 10.53
N CYS A 209 -23.06 -18.42 11.51
CA CYS A 209 -23.58 -18.94 12.76
C CYS A 209 -24.93 -18.24 13.01
N ASP A 210 -25.99 -19.01 13.24
CA ASP A 210 -27.35 -18.46 13.33
C ASP A 210 -27.59 -17.69 14.64
N GLN A 211 -26.81 -17.96 15.69
CA GLN A 211 -26.90 -17.27 16.98
C GLN A 211 -25.50 -16.92 17.45
N VAL A 212 -25.08 -15.68 17.28
CA VAL A 212 -23.79 -15.21 17.83
C VAL A 212 -24.08 -14.54 19.17
N ASN A 213 -23.45 -15.00 20.25
CA ASN A 213 -23.55 -14.33 21.54
C ASN A 213 -22.72 -13.03 21.49
N PRO A 214 -23.32 -11.85 21.68
CA PRO A 214 -22.59 -10.59 21.69
C PRO A 214 -21.53 -10.65 22.78
N TYR A 215 -20.27 -10.71 22.37
CA TYR A 215 -19.13 -10.74 23.28
C TYR A 215 -18.37 -9.43 23.13
N ASN A 216 -17.91 -8.87 24.25
CA ASN A 216 -17.15 -7.63 24.24
C ASN A 216 -15.77 -7.91 23.61
N PHE A 217 -15.62 -7.61 22.32
CA PHE A 217 -14.46 -7.94 21.50
C PHE A 217 -13.15 -7.26 21.93
N LYS A 218 -13.13 -6.52 23.05
CA LYS A 218 -12.06 -5.58 23.40
C LYS A 218 -10.67 -6.21 23.57
N GLU A 219 -10.53 -7.47 23.97
CA GLU A 219 -9.20 -8.08 24.14
C GLU A 219 -9.23 -9.62 24.03
N ILE A 220 -9.34 -10.18 22.83
CA ILE A 220 -9.06 -11.61 22.65
C ILE A 220 -7.54 -11.81 22.57
N LYS A 221 -6.90 -11.99 23.73
CA LYS A 221 -5.46 -12.23 23.82
C LYS A 221 -5.15 -13.64 23.30
N LYS A 222 -4.20 -13.75 22.36
CA LYS A 222 -3.66 -15.01 21.82
C LYS A 222 -4.61 -15.87 20.98
N ALA A 223 -5.55 -15.27 20.25
CA ALA A 223 -6.35 -16.01 19.28
C ALA A 223 -5.65 -16.15 17.93
N VAL A 224 -5.93 -17.25 17.25
CA VAL A 224 -5.39 -17.57 15.93
C VAL A 224 -6.52 -17.68 14.91
N SER A 225 -6.31 -17.19 13.69
CA SER A 225 -7.28 -17.41 12.60
C SER A 225 -7.39 -18.89 12.29
N ILE A 226 -8.62 -19.40 12.18
CA ILE A 226 -8.82 -20.81 11.81
C ILE A 226 -8.54 -21.00 10.31
N ASN A 227 -7.78 -22.04 10.01
CA ASN A 227 -7.40 -22.43 8.66
C ASN A 227 -7.75 -23.89 8.46
N PHE A 228 -8.96 -24.15 7.97
CA PHE A 228 -9.50 -25.50 7.82
C PHE A 228 -9.74 -25.83 6.35
N PRO A 229 -9.58 -27.09 5.94
CA PRO A 229 -9.93 -27.52 4.58
C PRO A 229 -11.44 -27.40 4.37
N CYS A 230 -11.91 -27.23 3.13
CA CYS A 230 -13.35 -27.14 2.85
C CYS A 230 -14.11 -28.37 3.41
N PRO A 231 -15.25 -28.22 4.12
CA PRO A 231 -16.00 -29.40 4.57
C PRO A 231 -16.45 -30.28 3.41
N LYS A 232 -16.78 -29.67 2.26
CA LYS A 232 -17.13 -30.39 1.03
C LYS A 232 -15.91 -30.97 0.29
N SER A 233 -14.66 -30.65 0.66
CA SER A 233 -13.45 -31.31 0.13
C SER A 233 -13.12 -32.62 0.83
N ILE A 234 -13.62 -32.81 2.06
CA ILE A 234 -13.35 -34.00 2.88
C ILE A 234 -14.36 -35.09 2.46
N GLY A 235 -13.86 -36.18 1.87
CA GLY A 235 -14.68 -37.23 1.25
C GLY A 235 -14.52 -37.26 -0.28
N TYR A 236 -15.60 -36.97 -1.02
CA TYR A 236 -15.67 -37.02 -2.50
C TYR A 236 -15.62 -35.63 -3.15
N GLY A 237 -14.93 -34.68 -2.53
CA GLY A 237 -14.96 -33.28 -2.94
C GLY A 237 -14.29 -32.98 -4.28
N LYS A 238 -14.89 -32.04 -5.03
CA LYS A 238 -14.39 -31.56 -6.33
C LYS A 238 -13.53 -30.29 -6.24
N CYS A 239 -13.15 -29.85 -5.03
CA CYS A 239 -12.30 -28.68 -4.82
C CYS A 239 -11.01 -29.05 -4.07
N SER A 240 -10.05 -28.12 -3.99
CA SER A 240 -8.79 -28.36 -3.29
C SER A 240 -9.01 -28.73 -1.81
N LYS A 241 -8.19 -29.69 -1.35
CA LYS A 241 -8.09 -30.11 0.05
C LYS A 241 -7.20 -29.21 0.90
N ASP A 242 -6.61 -28.17 0.32
CA ASP A 242 -5.79 -27.21 1.05
C ASP A 242 -6.62 -26.45 2.09
N ASN A 243 -5.96 -26.04 3.17
CA ASN A 243 -6.57 -25.22 4.20
C ASN A 243 -6.99 -23.86 3.61
N LYS A 244 -8.13 -23.36 4.09
CA LYS A 244 -8.71 -22.09 3.65
C LYS A 244 -8.89 -21.19 4.87
N GLU A 245 -8.65 -19.90 4.67
CA GLU A 245 -9.04 -18.88 5.63
C GLU A 245 -10.55 -18.68 5.60
N TRP A 246 -11.15 -18.56 6.79
CA TRP A 246 -12.59 -18.50 6.95
C TRP A 246 -13.01 -17.18 7.57
N PHE A 247 -13.96 -16.49 6.93
CA PHE A 247 -14.41 -15.16 7.30
C PHE A 247 -15.88 -15.17 7.71
N CYS A 248 -16.25 -14.39 8.71
CA CYS A 248 -17.65 -14.23 9.09
C CYS A 248 -18.47 -13.64 7.93
N SER A 249 -19.59 -14.27 7.58
CA SER A 249 -20.50 -13.79 6.53
C SER A 249 -21.12 -12.41 6.80
N HIS A 250 -21.18 -11.99 8.07
CA HIS A 250 -21.71 -10.69 8.47
C HIS A 250 -20.62 -9.62 8.56
N CYS A 251 -19.64 -9.77 9.46
CA CYS A 251 -18.62 -8.73 9.68
C CYS A 251 -17.39 -8.84 8.77
N ARG A 252 -17.30 -9.88 7.94
CA ARG A 252 -16.17 -10.14 7.02
C ARG A 252 -14.79 -10.19 7.69
N GLN A 253 -14.75 -10.40 9.00
CA GLN A 253 -13.51 -10.60 9.76
C GLN A 253 -13.13 -12.09 9.78
N PRO A 254 -11.83 -12.41 9.82
CA PRO A 254 -11.39 -13.78 10.06
C PRO A 254 -12.05 -14.36 11.30
N ILE A 255 -12.39 -15.65 11.24
CA ILE A 255 -12.82 -16.38 12.41
C ILE A 255 -11.59 -16.79 13.21
N CYS A 256 -11.58 -16.41 14.48
CA CYS A 256 -10.46 -16.68 15.38
C CYS A 256 -10.81 -17.74 16.43
N TYR A 257 -9.80 -18.44 16.92
CA TYR A 257 -9.87 -19.45 17.97
C TYR A 257 -8.83 -19.16 19.05
N ASN A 258 -9.23 -19.19 20.32
CA ASN A 258 -8.36 -18.94 21.49
C ASN A 258 -8.21 -20.18 22.40
N PHE A 259 -8.44 -21.37 21.87
CA PHE A 259 -8.25 -22.64 22.59
C PHE A 259 -9.26 -22.95 23.71
N ASP A 260 -10.43 -22.29 23.72
CA ASP A 260 -11.47 -22.50 24.74
C ASP A 260 -12.75 -23.20 24.22
N GLY A 261 -12.71 -23.73 22.99
CA GLY A 261 -13.85 -24.37 22.33
C GLY A 261 -14.82 -23.41 21.60
N PHE A 262 -14.62 -22.09 21.68
CA PHE A 262 -15.44 -21.10 20.99
C PHE A 262 -14.71 -20.49 19.78
N PHE A 263 -15.46 -20.18 18.73
CA PHE A 263 -14.99 -19.35 17.62
C PHE A 263 -15.48 -17.91 17.76
N TYR A 264 -14.63 -16.99 17.31
CA TYR A 264 -14.74 -15.57 17.57
C TYR A 264 -14.71 -14.75 16.29
N CYS A 265 -15.50 -13.68 16.25
CA CYS A 265 -15.37 -12.60 15.28
C CYS A 265 -15.90 -11.29 15.90
N LYS A 266 -15.90 -10.19 15.14
CA LYS A 266 -16.44 -8.90 15.62
C LYS A 266 -17.93 -8.97 16.02
N CYS A 267 -18.71 -9.91 15.47
CA CYS A 267 -20.11 -10.10 15.83
C CYS A 267 -20.29 -10.70 17.24
N GLY A 268 -19.25 -11.33 17.78
CA GLY A 268 -19.28 -12.05 19.04
C GLY A 268 -18.71 -13.47 18.92
N ARG A 269 -19.17 -14.38 19.78
CA ARG A 269 -18.66 -15.76 19.85
C ARG A 269 -19.76 -16.81 19.88
N ASN A 270 -19.45 -18.01 19.42
CA ASN A 270 -20.27 -19.20 19.66
C ASN A 270 -19.41 -20.48 19.62
N TYR A 271 -19.96 -21.62 20.04
CA TYR A 271 -19.31 -22.92 19.97
C TYR A 271 -18.92 -23.27 18.53
N ALA A 272 -17.75 -23.88 18.36
CA ALA A 272 -17.20 -24.19 17.04
C ALA A 272 -18.16 -25.01 16.15
N HIS A 273 -18.92 -25.95 16.71
CA HIS A 273 -19.86 -26.81 15.97
C HIS A 273 -21.10 -26.08 15.44
N GLU A 274 -21.34 -24.86 15.90
CA GLU A 274 -22.46 -24.04 15.41
C GLU A 274 -22.15 -23.34 14.08
N PHE A 275 -20.87 -23.31 13.67
CA PHE A 275 -20.46 -22.67 12.43
C PHE A 275 -20.71 -23.58 11.22
N ALA A 276 -21.30 -22.99 10.18
CA ALA A 276 -21.40 -23.56 8.85
C ALA A 276 -20.51 -22.79 7.89
N TYR A 277 -20.04 -23.45 6.82
CA TYR A 277 -18.93 -23.02 5.99
C TYR A 277 -19.32 -23.03 4.51
N LYS A 278 -19.04 -21.93 3.80
CA LYS A 278 -19.27 -21.75 2.37
C LYS A 278 -17.94 -21.47 1.68
N CYS A 279 -17.47 -22.43 0.91
CA CYS A 279 -16.24 -22.30 0.11
C CYS A 279 -16.48 -21.39 -1.10
N SER A 280 -15.45 -20.63 -1.50
CA SER A 280 -15.49 -19.73 -2.66
C SER A 280 -15.21 -20.42 -4.00
N ASP A 281 -14.88 -21.72 -3.97
CA ASP A 281 -14.66 -22.49 -5.19
C ASP A 281 -15.94 -22.58 -6.04
N LYS A 282 -15.82 -22.26 -7.34
CA LYS A 282 -16.95 -22.23 -8.29
C LYS A 282 -17.63 -23.59 -8.47
N MET A 283 -16.93 -24.69 -8.15
CA MET A 283 -17.49 -26.04 -8.18
C MET A 283 -18.51 -26.29 -7.07
N HIS A 284 -18.55 -25.40 -6.06
CA HIS A 284 -19.56 -25.41 -5.02
C HIS A 284 -20.63 -24.34 -5.29
N GLY A 285 -21.89 -24.71 -5.06
CA GLY A 285 -23.00 -23.75 -5.06
C GLY A 285 -22.95 -22.80 -3.87
N ASN A 286 -23.98 -21.96 -3.73
CA ASN A 286 -24.07 -20.95 -2.69
C ASN A 286 -24.38 -21.47 -1.27
N GLU A 287 -24.39 -22.79 -1.07
CA GLU A 287 -24.80 -23.45 0.17
C GLU A 287 -23.68 -23.55 1.20
N PHE A 288 -24.04 -23.38 2.46
CA PHE A 288 -23.16 -23.65 3.59
C PHE A 288 -23.19 -25.13 3.96
N ALA A 289 -22.05 -25.68 4.36
CA ALA A 289 -21.90 -27.04 4.86
C ALA A 289 -21.26 -27.04 6.25
N LYS A 290 -21.59 -28.04 7.06
CA LYS A 290 -20.95 -28.29 8.36
C LYS A 290 -19.97 -29.46 8.24
N TYR A 291 -18.95 -29.46 9.09
CA TYR A 291 -18.15 -30.66 9.33
C TYR A 291 -18.95 -31.67 10.16
N SER A 292 -18.60 -32.95 10.10
CA SER A 292 -19.01 -33.88 11.16
C SER A 292 -18.28 -33.52 12.45
N SER A 293 -18.87 -33.86 13.60
CA SER A 293 -18.29 -33.54 14.92
C SER A 293 -16.88 -34.10 15.08
N GLU A 294 -16.65 -35.36 14.68
CA GLU A 294 -15.35 -36.02 14.76
C GLU A 294 -14.26 -35.27 13.98
N ILE A 295 -14.55 -34.90 12.72
CA ILE A 295 -13.61 -34.18 11.87
C ILE A 295 -13.32 -32.78 12.44
N LEU A 296 -14.35 -32.09 12.92
CA LEU A 296 -14.19 -30.75 13.48
C LEU A 296 -13.33 -30.77 14.74
N GLU A 297 -13.52 -31.75 15.62
CA GLU A 297 -12.68 -31.92 16.81
C GLU A 297 -11.22 -32.15 16.46
N ASP A 298 -10.94 -33.00 15.46
CA ASP A 298 -9.57 -33.23 15.00
C ASP A 298 -8.95 -31.97 14.38
N LEU A 299 -9.72 -31.22 13.60
CA LEU A 299 -9.28 -29.94 13.05
C LEU A 299 -8.98 -28.92 14.15
N ILE A 300 -9.83 -28.80 15.17
CA ILE A 300 -9.61 -27.90 16.32
C ILE A 300 -8.36 -28.31 17.10
N LYS A 301 -8.15 -29.61 17.35
CA LYS A 301 -6.96 -30.14 18.03
C LYS A 301 -5.68 -29.89 17.22
N SER A 302 -5.78 -29.82 15.90
CA SER A 302 -4.64 -29.51 15.03
C SER A 302 -4.22 -28.04 15.06
N VAL A 303 -5.10 -27.14 15.50
CA VAL A 303 -4.78 -25.72 15.66
C VAL A 303 -3.76 -25.57 16.79
N LYS A 304 -2.65 -24.90 16.49
CA LYS A 304 -1.59 -24.61 17.48
C LYS A 304 -1.56 -23.12 17.79
N PRO A 305 -1.20 -22.72 19.02
CA PRO A 305 -0.87 -21.33 19.34
C PRO A 305 0.21 -20.82 18.39
N LEU A 306 0.16 -19.53 18.06
CA LEU A 306 1.24 -18.92 17.29
C LEU A 306 2.57 -19.05 18.04
N PRO A 307 3.69 -19.22 17.32
CA PRO A 307 5.01 -19.13 17.93
C PRO A 307 5.17 -17.80 18.68
N GLU A 308 5.88 -17.84 19.80
CA GLU A 308 6.17 -16.66 20.62
C GLU A 308 7.68 -16.41 20.63
N VAL A 309 8.12 -15.24 20.17
CA VAL A 309 9.52 -14.81 20.17
C VAL A 309 9.69 -13.73 21.24
N ASN A 310 10.41 -14.04 22.32
CA ASN A 310 10.66 -13.10 23.42
C ASN A 310 12.05 -12.46 23.25
N ILE A 311 12.08 -11.14 23.08
CA ILE A 311 13.30 -10.35 22.88
C ILE A 311 13.49 -9.45 24.09
N LEU A 312 14.63 -9.58 24.76
CA LEU A 312 15.02 -8.78 25.90
C LEU A 312 15.76 -7.53 25.45
N VAL A 313 15.31 -6.35 25.90
CA VAL A 313 15.95 -5.06 25.57
C VAL A 313 16.64 -4.51 26.82
N ILE A 314 17.94 -4.26 26.71
CA ILE A 314 18.80 -3.81 27.81
C ILE A 314 19.61 -2.60 27.34
N GLY A 315 19.93 -1.70 28.26
CA GLY A 315 20.81 -0.57 27.99
C GLY A 315 20.77 0.44 29.13
N GLU A 316 21.73 1.35 29.17
CA GLU A 316 21.76 2.42 30.16
C GLU A 316 20.49 3.31 30.10
N THR A 317 20.25 4.05 31.17
CA THR A 317 19.19 5.07 31.19
C THR A 317 19.42 6.11 30.10
N GLY A 318 18.35 6.49 29.39
CA GLY A 318 18.43 7.52 28.34
C GLY A 318 19.12 7.07 27.05
N VAL A 319 19.44 5.78 26.88
CA VAL A 319 19.93 5.24 25.59
C VAL A 319 18.86 5.25 24.50
N GLY A 320 17.57 5.17 24.87
CA GLY A 320 16.46 5.22 23.92
C GLY A 320 15.70 3.90 23.75
N LYS A 321 15.70 3.01 24.75
CA LYS A 321 14.92 1.75 24.76
C LYS A 321 13.44 1.98 24.44
N SER A 322 12.79 2.88 25.17
CA SER A 322 11.37 3.20 24.97
C SER A 322 11.09 3.77 23.57
N THR A 323 11.99 4.62 23.06
CA THR A 323 11.91 5.15 21.69
C THR A 323 12.05 4.05 20.64
N PHE A 324 12.97 3.09 20.85
CA PHE A 324 13.14 1.94 19.97
C PHE A 324 11.89 1.06 19.92
N ILE A 325 11.25 0.79 21.06
CA ILE A 325 10.02 -0.01 21.12
C ILE A 325 8.86 0.70 20.40
N ASN A 326 8.69 2.01 20.61
CA ASN A 326 7.69 2.80 19.89
C ASN A 326 7.96 2.81 18.38
N ALA A 327 9.22 2.95 17.96
CA ALA A 327 9.58 2.89 16.55
C ALA A 327 9.20 1.52 15.96
N LEU A 328 9.58 0.43 16.62
CA LEU A 328 9.26 -0.93 16.19
C LEU A 328 7.75 -1.15 16.07
N ALA A 329 6.96 -0.64 17.02
CA ALA A 329 5.50 -0.69 16.94
C ALA A 329 4.97 -0.03 15.66
N ASN A 330 5.49 1.13 15.27
CA ASN A 330 5.07 1.79 14.03
C ASN A 330 5.55 1.04 12.78
N TYR A 331 6.79 0.53 12.77
CA TYR A 331 7.32 -0.28 11.66
C TYR A 331 6.54 -1.57 11.41
N ILE A 332 5.99 -2.18 12.46
CA ILE A 332 5.18 -3.40 12.34
C ILE A 332 3.78 -3.09 11.79
N ASN A 333 3.22 -1.92 12.11
CA ASN A 333 1.83 -1.58 11.79
C ASN A 333 1.65 -0.84 10.46
N TYR A 334 2.70 -0.22 9.91
CA TYR A 334 2.64 0.51 8.65
C TYR A 334 3.61 -0.09 7.65
N GLU A 335 3.13 -0.41 6.44
CA GLU A 335 3.96 -1.02 5.39
C GLU A 335 4.97 -0.02 4.82
N THR A 336 4.61 1.27 4.79
CA THR A 336 5.46 2.33 4.25
C THR A 336 5.49 3.57 5.15
N ALA A 337 6.58 4.34 5.06
CA ALA A 337 6.69 5.62 5.74
C ALA A 337 5.62 6.62 5.28
N ALA A 338 5.21 6.59 4.01
CA ALA A 338 4.16 7.46 3.48
C ALA A 338 2.81 7.17 4.13
N GLU A 339 2.48 5.89 4.31
CA GLU A 339 1.29 5.45 5.04
C GLU A 339 1.33 5.90 6.50
N ALA A 340 2.47 5.69 7.18
CA ALA A 340 2.64 6.09 8.57
C ALA A 340 2.46 7.61 8.78
N LEU A 341 2.89 8.44 7.82
CA LEU A 341 2.74 9.90 7.88
C LEU A 341 1.29 10.38 7.69
N GLN A 342 0.43 9.56 7.10
CA GLN A 342 -0.98 9.87 6.88
C GLN A 342 -1.89 9.44 8.05
N ASN A 343 -1.33 8.71 9.02
CA ASN A 343 -2.07 8.14 10.14
C ASN A 343 -1.46 8.57 11.48
N ASP A 344 -2.19 8.32 12.58
CA ASP A 344 -1.69 8.60 13.92
C ASP A 344 -0.60 7.58 14.32
N LEU A 345 0.57 8.06 14.71
CA LEU A 345 1.65 7.17 15.16
C LEU A 345 1.27 6.47 16.47
N ILE A 346 1.62 5.19 16.54
CA ILE A 346 1.41 4.36 17.72
C ILE A 346 2.47 4.74 18.77
N ASN A 347 2.01 5.31 19.88
CA ASN A 347 2.86 5.67 21.01
C ASN A 347 2.52 4.81 22.23
N LEU A 348 3.25 3.72 22.43
CA LEU A 348 3.00 2.75 23.51
C LEU A 348 3.61 3.20 24.84
N ILE A 349 4.78 3.83 24.76
CA ILE A 349 5.57 4.24 25.91
C ILE A 349 5.79 5.74 25.81
N PRO A 350 5.40 6.54 26.79
CA PRO A 350 5.76 7.95 26.81
C PRO A 350 7.28 8.15 26.72
N THR A 351 7.73 9.04 25.85
CA THR A 351 9.17 9.27 25.60
C THR A 351 9.52 10.74 25.65
N GLN A 352 10.75 11.00 26.07
CA GLN A 352 11.39 12.31 25.98
C GLN A 352 12.76 12.15 25.31
N PHE A 353 13.04 12.98 24.32
CA PHE A 353 14.34 13.03 23.67
C PHE A 353 14.59 14.42 23.06
N GLU A 354 15.85 14.70 22.78
CA GLU A 354 16.30 15.97 22.23
C GLU A 354 16.65 15.80 20.76
N LEU A 355 16.16 16.72 19.93
CA LEU A 355 16.55 16.81 18.52
C LEU A 355 17.34 18.08 18.28
N THR A 356 18.46 17.91 17.60
CA THR A 356 19.26 19.01 17.07
C THR A 356 18.81 19.30 15.65
N GLN A 357 18.25 20.49 15.41
CA GLN A 357 17.83 20.94 14.08
C GLN A 357 18.67 22.13 13.63
N LYS A 358 19.05 22.12 12.35
CA LYS A 358 19.66 23.27 11.70
C LYS A 358 18.57 24.05 10.98
N ASN A 359 18.30 25.28 11.41
CA ASN A 359 17.33 26.15 10.77
C ASN A 359 17.85 26.62 9.39
N CYS A 360 16.97 27.20 8.58
CA CYS A 360 17.31 27.75 7.25
C CYS A 360 18.45 28.77 7.31
N ASP A 361 18.59 29.48 8.44
CA ASP A 361 19.62 30.48 8.69
C ASP A 361 20.96 29.89 9.18
N GLY A 362 21.04 28.56 9.28
CA GLY A 362 22.25 27.84 9.70
C GLY A 362 22.44 27.72 11.21
N GLU A 363 21.57 28.34 12.01
CA GLU A 363 21.56 28.21 13.47
C GLU A 363 21.16 26.80 13.90
N ILE A 364 21.91 26.26 14.88
CA ILE A 364 21.64 24.97 15.49
C ILE A 364 20.77 25.20 16.72
N THR A 365 19.55 24.69 16.69
CA THR A 365 18.61 24.75 17.83
C THR A 365 18.35 23.36 18.38
N GLN A 366 18.26 23.25 19.71
CA GLN A 366 17.87 22.03 20.40
C GLN A 366 16.39 22.09 20.73
N LYS A 367 15.64 21.06 20.34
CA LYS A 367 14.22 20.93 20.63
C LYS A 367 14.00 19.68 21.48
N VAL A 368 13.48 19.88 22.69
CA VAL A 368 13.02 18.77 23.53
C VAL A 368 11.64 18.34 23.07
N ILE A 369 11.52 17.07 22.67
CA ILE A 369 10.23 16.45 22.34
C ILE A 369 9.78 15.64 23.54
N ARG A 370 8.53 15.84 23.97
CA ARG A 370 7.85 15.03 25.00
C ARG A 370 6.55 14.48 24.43
N ILE A 371 6.36 13.18 24.55
CA ILE A 371 5.18 12.48 24.04
C ILE A 371 4.56 11.65 25.17
N GLY A 372 3.30 11.90 25.51
CA GLY A 372 2.53 11.13 26.50
C GLY A 372 2.90 11.38 27.96
N LYS A 373 2.23 10.65 28.87
CA LYS A 373 2.50 10.59 30.34
C LYS A 373 2.19 9.17 30.85
N SER A 374 3.00 8.64 31.76
CA SER A 374 2.83 7.29 32.35
C SER A 374 3.35 7.30 33.78
N GLU A 375 2.73 6.53 34.67
CA GLU A 375 3.22 6.30 36.04
C GLU A 375 4.47 5.41 36.07
N ASN A 376 4.72 4.62 35.00
CA ASN A 376 5.90 3.76 34.87
C ASN A 376 7.09 4.46 34.18
N GLU A 377 6.95 5.74 33.80
CA GLU A 377 8.00 6.54 33.16
C GLU A 377 8.32 7.77 34.01
N ASN A 378 9.57 7.94 34.42
CA ASN A 378 10.05 9.10 35.17
C ASN A 378 11.18 9.81 34.42
N PHE A 379 10.98 11.07 34.05
CA PHE A 379 11.94 11.85 33.26
C PHE A 379 12.85 12.72 34.13
N THR A 380 13.03 12.38 35.41
CA THR A 380 13.92 13.09 36.33
C THR A 380 15.38 12.69 36.05
N GLU A 381 16.28 13.66 35.93
CA GLU A 381 17.71 13.41 35.67
C GLU A 381 18.33 12.53 36.77
N GLY A 382 19.13 11.55 36.35
CA GLY A 382 19.82 10.62 37.26
C GLY A 382 18.98 9.44 37.75
N GLN A 383 17.72 9.33 37.34
CA GLN A 383 16.85 8.17 37.60
C GLN A 383 16.55 7.40 36.31
N SER A 384 16.37 6.08 36.41
CA SER A 384 15.84 5.24 35.34
C SER A 384 14.55 5.84 34.79
N ALA A 385 14.41 5.89 33.47
CA ALA A 385 13.18 6.33 32.82
C ALA A 385 12.06 5.31 33.09
N THR A 386 12.24 4.08 32.63
CA THR A 386 11.37 2.94 32.94
C THR A 386 11.54 2.49 34.40
N GLN A 387 10.47 2.48 35.20
CA GLN A 387 10.53 2.07 36.62
C GLN A 387 10.43 0.56 36.84
N LYS A 388 9.63 -0.15 36.04
CA LYS A 388 9.43 -1.60 36.13
C LYS A 388 9.48 -2.27 34.76
N SER A 389 10.03 -3.48 34.72
CA SER A 389 10.06 -4.31 33.51
C SER A 389 8.66 -4.55 32.97
N LYS A 390 8.51 -4.48 31.65
CA LYS A 390 7.22 -4.66 30.98
C LYS A 390 7.42 -5.32 29.62
N ALA A 391 6.53 -6.26 29.29
CA ALA A 391 6.53 -6.90 27.99
C ALA A 391 5.46 -6.29 27.07
N TYR A 392 5.88 -5.92 25.86
CA TYR A 392 5.02 -5.40 24.80
C TYR A 392 4.88 -6.45 23.72
N ALA A 393 3.65 -6.92 23.47
CA ALA A 393 3.39 -8.00 22.53
C ALA A 393 2.83 -7.48 21.21
N PHE A 394 3.40 -7.93 20.11
CA PHE A 394 3.05 -7.60 18.74
C PHE A 394 2.79 -8.88 17.96
N CYS A 395 1.75 -8.93 17.13
CA CYS A 395 1.56 -10.03 16.19
C CYS A 395 2.03 -9.59 14.82
N HIS A 396 3.00 -10.28 14.24
CA HIS A 396 3.48 -10.02 12.88
C HIS A 396 3.78 -11.34 12.18
N ASN A 397 3.34 -11.51 10.93
CA ASN A 397 3.52 -12.72 10.13
C ASN A 397 3.23 -14.03 10.90
N GLN A 398 2.06 -14.09 11.55
CA GLN A 398 1.61 -15.24 12.35
C GLN A 398 2.57 -15.64 13.49
N THR A 399 3.36 -14.70 14.01
CA THR A 399 4.24 -14.89 15.16
C THR A 399 4.01 -13.78 16.18
N TYR A 400 3.93 -14.13 17.46
CA TYR A 400 3.88 -13.14 18.54
C TYR A 400 5.29 -12.76 18.96
N TYR A 401 5.68 -11.52 18.67
CA TYR A 401 6.91 -10.93 19.17
C TYR A 401 6.64 -10.22 20.50
N ARG A 402 7.36 -10.58 21.56
CA ARG A 402 7.32 -9.87 22.84
C ARG A 402 8.63 -9.13 23.06
N ILE A 403 8.55 -7.82 23.16
CA ILE A 403 9.68 -6.99 23.52
C ILE A 403 9.62 -6.72 25.01
N ILE A 404 10.59 -7.27 25.74
CA ILE A 404 10.72 -7.12 27.19
C ILE A 404 11.58 -5.89 27.44
N ASP A 405 10.93 -4.81 27.82
CA ASP A 405 11.58 -3.58 28.27
C ASP A 405 12.03 -3.75 29.72
N THR A 406 13.25 -3.31 30.00
CA THR A 406 13.86 -3.35 31.33
C THR A 406 14.20 -1.93 31.80
N PRO A 407 14.21 -1.67 33.11
CA PRO A 407 14.78 -0.45 33.67
C PRO A 407 16.20 -0.16 33.15
N GLY A 408 16.60 1.11 33.17
CA GLY A 408 17.94 1.49 32.75
C GLY A 408 19.01 0.97 33.70
N ILE A 409 20.07 0.40 33.13
CA ILE A 409 21.22 -0.02 33.90
C ILE A 409 22.02 1.22 34.36
N GLY A 410 22.42 1.25 35.64
CA GLY A 410 23.30 2.30 36.19
C GLY A 410 22.59 3.40 37.01
N ASP A 411 21.33 3.20 37.42
CA ASP A 411 20.64 4.13 38.33
C ASP A 411 21.20 4.04 39.77
N SER A 412 21.25 5.17 40.46
CA SER A 412 21.86 5.41 41.77
C SER A 412 21.13 4.77 42.96
N ARG A 413 20.21 3.82 42.71
CA ARG A 413 19.33 3.21 43.72
C ARG A 413 19.50 1.68 43.68
N GLY A 414 20.21 1.13 44.68
CA GLY A 414 20.13 -0.29 45.05
C GLY A 414 20.18 -1.31 43.90
N ASN A 415 21.25 -1.28 43.09
CA ASN A 415 21.46 -2.12 41.89
C ASN A 415 21.07 -3.61 42.01
N GLU A 416 21.18 -4.21 43.19
CA GLU A 416 20.84 -5.62 43.41
C GLU A 416 19.33 -5.90 43.41
N GLN A 417 18.52 -5.01 44.00
CA GLN A 417 17.06 -5.20 44.09
C GLN A 417 16.39 -5.04 42.73
N ASP A 418 16.84 -4.07 41.93
CA ASP A 418 16.32 -3.85 40.57
C ASP A 418 16.71 -4.99 39.64
N MET A 419 17.93 -5.52 39.78
CA MET A 419 18.34 -6.71 39.04
C MET A 419 17.48 -7.92 39.43
N GLN A 420 17.20 -8.14 40.71
CA GLN A 420 16.32 -9.22 41.15
C GLN A 420 14.90 -9.08 40.59
N ASN A 421 14.34 -7.87 40.56
CA ASN A 421 13.03 -7.61 39.97
C ASN A 421 12.99 -7.93 38.47
N VAL A 422 14.06 -7.60 37.73
CA VAL A 422 14.20 -7.97 36.31
C VAL A 422 14.26 -9.49 36.17
N MET A 423 15.02 -10.17 37.01
CA MET A 423 15.14 -11.63 37.02
C MET A 423 13.81 -12.33 37.28
N ASP A 424 13.07 -11.89 38.30
CA ASP A 424 11.75 -12.42 38.62
C ASP A 424 10.78 -12.22 37.45
N PHE A 425 10.85 -11.08 36.77
CA PHE A 425 10.05 -10.83 35.57
C PHE A 425 10.43 -11.76 34.40
N LEU A 426 11.73 -12.00 34.19
CA LEU A 426 12.21 -12.90 33.14
C LEU A 426 11.80 -14.36 33.39
N SER A 427 11.66 -14.78 34.65
CA SER A 427 11.19 -16.13 35.01
C SER A 427 9.78 -16.45 34.52
N CYS A 428 8.99 -15.43 34.15
CA CYS A 428 7.65 -15.59 33.57
C CYS A 428 7.69 -16.11 32.13
N PHE A 429 8.86 -16.14 31.48
CA PHE A 429 9.05 -16.56 30.10
C PHE A 429 9.80 -17.89 30.04
N LYS A 430 9.29 -18.83 29.25
CA LYS A 430 9.92 -20.15 29.06
C LYS A 430 11.27 -20.04 28.36
N GLU A 431 11.36 -19.16 27.36
CA GLU A 431 12.52 -19.01 26.49
C GLU A 431 12.72 -17.53 26.14
N ILE A 432 13.98 -17.08 26.17
CA ILE A 432 14.40 -15.79 25.62
C ILE A 432 15.12 -16.08 24.31
N HIS A 433 14.59 -15.51 23.22
CA HIS A 433 15.01 -15.80 21.86
C HIS A 433 16.05 -14.79 21.33
N GLY A 434 16.13 -13.62 21.95
CA GLY A 434 17.06 -12.57 21.54
C GLY A 434 17.32 -11.59 22.66
N ILE A 435 18.52 -11.02 22.67
CA ILE A 435 18.94 -9.99 23.62
C ILE A 435 19.48 -8.81 22.83
N CYS A 436 18.76 -7.69 22.84
CA CYS A 436 19.16 -6.44 22.23
C CYS A 436 19.81 -5.53 23.28
N ILE A 437 21.10 -5.26 23.09
CA ILE A 437 21.89 -4.36 23.94
C ILE A 437 21.98 -3.01 23.24
N LEU A 438 21.25 -2.02 23.75
CA LEU A 438 21.24 -0.67 23.20
C LEU A 438 22.39 0.15 23.77
N MET A 439 23.10 0.85 22.89
CA MET A 439 24.24 1.71 23.20
C MET A 439 24.13 3.03 22.41
N LYS A 440 24.80 4.10 22.87
CA LYS A 440 24.99 5.30 22.06
C LYS A 440 26.36 5.23 21.37
N PRO A 441 26.48 5.70 20.12
CA PRO A 441 27.73 5.67 19.37
C PRO A 441 28.81 6.60 19.95
N ASN A 442 28.43 7.60 20.74
CA ASN A 442 29.37 8.57 21.33
C ASN A 442 29.80 8.23 22.75
N ASP A 443 29.34 7.10 23.30
CA ASP A 443 29.76 6.68 24.62
C ASP A 443 31.22 6.23 24.54
N SER A 444 32.13 7.12 24.95
CA SER A 444 33.57 6.87 24.85
C SER A 444 34.08 5.74 25.77
N ARG A 445 33.27 5.31 26.75
CA ARG A 445 33.63 4.29 27.76
C ARG A 445 32.40 3.52 28.21
N ILE A 446 32.56 2.22 28.42
CA ILE A 446 31.60 1.41 29.19
C ILE A 446 31.72 1.82 30.66
N THR A 447 30.61 2.13 31.32
CA THR A 447 30.63 2.47 32.75
C THR A 447 30.83 1.21 33.60
N THR A 448 31.53 1.32 34.73
CA THR A 448 31.72 0.19 35.66
C THR A 448 30.40 -0.38 36.16
N SER A 449 29.40 0.49 36.35
CA SER A 449 28.04 0.10 36.74
C SER A 449 27.34 -0.71 35.65
N PHE A 450 27.47 -0.30 34.38
CA PHE A 450 26.94 -1.05 33.26
C PHE A 450 27.63 -2.41 33.09
N GLU A 451 28.96 -2.43 33.15
CA GLU A 451 29.73 -3.66 33.05
C GLU A 451 29.35 -4.66 34.15
N PHE A 452 29.19 -4.19 35.39
CA PHE A 452 28.76 -5.02 36.51
C PHE A 452 27.36 -5.60 36.28
N CYS A 453 26.37 -4.77 35.99
CA CYS A 453 24.99 -5.21 35.79
C CYS A 453 24.86 -6.14 34.58
N PHE A 454 25.59 -5.85 33.50
CA PHE A 454 25.63 -6.67 32.31
C PHE A 454 26.22 -8.06 32.60
N LYS A 455 27.33 -8.14 33.34
CA LYS A 455 27.92 -9.41 33.78
C LYS A 455 26.96 -10.22 34.65
N GLN A 456 26.29 -9.58 35.60
CA GLN A 456 25.30 -10.26 36.47
C GLN A 456 24.15 -10.85 35.66
N LEU A 457 23.66 -10.12 34.67
CA LEU A 457 22.60 -10.58 33.78
C LEU A 457 23.07 -11.74 32.89
N LEU A 458 24.29 -11.68 32.34
CA LEU A 458 24.85 -12.76 31.51
C LEU A 458 25.08 -14.08 32.27
N VAL A 459 25.43 -14.02 33.57
CA VAL A 459 25.61 -15.23 34.40
C VAL A 459 24.34 -16.08 34.50
N GLN A 460 23.18 -15.47 34.31
CA GLN A 460 21.89 -16.13 34.42
C GLN A 460 21.47 -16.86 33.14
N PHE A 461 22.08 -16.50 32.02
CA PHE A 461 21.79 -17.13 30.76
C PHE A 461 22.69 -18.33 30.52
N HIS A 462 22.12 -19.39 29.93
CA HIS A 462 22.91 -20.47 29.40
C HIS A 462 23.88 -19.95 28.32
N ARG A 463 25.04 -20.57 28.17
CA ARG A 463 26.10 -20.15 27.24
C ARG A 463 25.60 -19.98 25.79
N SER A 464 24.56 -20.71 25.39
CA SER A 464 23.92 -20.59 24.07
C SER A 464 23.23 -19.24 23.84
N ALA A 465 22.97 -18.43 24.87
CA ALA A 465 22.37 -17.12 24.70
C ALA A 465 23.28 -16.13 23.95
N VAL A 466 24.60 -16.36 23.99
CA VAL A 466 25.60 -15.49 23.33
C VAL A 466 25.35 -15.36 21.83
N GLU A 467 24.91 -16.44 21.19
CA GLU A 467 24.60 -16.46 19.75
C GLU A 467 23.38 -15.59 19.38
N ASN A 468 22.57 -15.20 20.37
CA ASN A 468 21.35 -14.44 20.20
C ASN A 468 21.46 -13.00 20.74
N ILE A 469 22.69 -12.53 21.01
CA ILE A 469 22.97 -11.16 21.44
C ILE A 469 23.19 -10.26 20.23
N VAL A 470 22.51 -9.11 20.20
CA VAL A 470 22.63 -8.08 19.18
C VAL A 470 22.93 -6.74 19.84
N PHE A 471 23.97 -6.05 19.36
CA PHE A 471 24.28 -4.68 19.78
C PHE A 471 23.59 -3.67 18.86
N CYS A 472 22.79 -2.77 19.45
CA CYS A 472 21.99 -1.79 18.73
C CYS A 472 22.47 -0.38 19.07
N PHE A 473 22.99 0.34 18.06
CA PHE A 473 23.40 1.72 18.24
C PHE A 473 22.23 2.66 17.96
N THR A 474 21.86 3.42 18.98
CA THR A 474 20.77 4.41 18.95
C THR A 474 21.35 5.82 18.76
N GLN A 475 20.51 6.83 18.49
CA GLN A 475 20.98 8.22 18.35
C GLN A 475 22.10 8.39 17.31
N THR A 476 22.02 7.66 16.19
CA THR A 476 23.06 7.67 15.14
C THR A 476 22.96 8.85 14.18
N PHE A 477 21.79 9.49 14.12
CA PHE A 477 21.54 10.66 13.26
C PHE A 477 22.35 11.87 13.74
N GLY A 478 23.11 12.51 12.85
CA GLY A 478 23.95 13.67 13.16
C GLY A 478 25.38 13.37 13.61
N HIS A 479 25.72 12.09 13.86
CA HIS A 479 27.06 11.69 14.33
C HIS A 479 27.96 11.06 13.25
N GLY A 480 27.55 11.11 11.98
CA GLY A 480 28.33 10.53 10.87
C GLY A 480 28.47 9.00 10.94
N PHE A 481 27.68 8.34 11.81
CA PHE A 481 27.69 6.89 11.99
C PHE A 481 27.22 6.20 10.71
N LYS A 482 28.10 5.39 10.11
CA LYS A 482 27.80 4.55 8.94
C LYS A 482 27.79 3.10 9.38
N VAL A 483 26.68 2.41 9.16
CA VAL A 483 26.59 0.97 9.39
C VAL A 483 27.40 0.27 8.29
N SER A 484 28.48 -0.40 8.67
CA SER A 484 29.16 -1.38 7.82
C SER A 484 28.76 -2.78 8.30
N PHE A 485 28.13 -3.57 7.44
CA PHE A 485 27.90 -4.99 7.71
C PHE A 485 29.25 -5.71 7.62
N ALA A 486 29.93 -5.87 8.76
CA ALA A 486 31.06 -6.78 8.87
C ALA A 486 30.50 -8.14 9.26
N ASN A 487 30.69 -9.15 8.41
CA ASN A 487 30.51 -10.53 8.82
C ASN A 487 31.58 -10.81 9.88
N PHE A 488 31.16 -10.96 11.13
CA PHE A 488 32.01 -11.52 12.16
C PHE A 488 31.91 -13.04 12.03
N ASP A 489 32.95 -13.67 11.48
CA ASP A 489 33.14 -15.11 11.62
C ASP A 489 33.49 -15.37 13.10
N PHE A 490 32.56 -16.01 13.82
CA PHE A 490 32.75 -16.47 15.20
C PHE A 490 33.37 -17.87 15.25
#